data_AF-A0AAD9UBB7-F1
#
_entry.id   AF-A0AAD9UBB7-F1
#
_cell.length_a   1.000
_cell.length_b   1.000
_cell.length_c   1.000
_cell.angle_alpha   90.00
_cell.angle_beta   90.00
_cell.angle_gamma   90.00
#
_symmetry.space_group_name_H-M   'P 1'
#
loop_
_entity.id
_entity.type
_entity.pdbx_description
1 polymer ?
#
loop_
_entity_poly.entity_id
_entity_poly.type
_entity_poly.pdbx_seq_one_letter_code
_entity_poly.pdbx_strand_id
1 'polypeptide(L)'
;MFVKDHTCNIDGFHARLRQANSWTIGELLAPKLQVHGHSLKPKDIIVEMQVEHGLHLLYSKAWRANDHAEASVFDPPEESFKLLPAYCHRLEEVNPGTITTLKKIYYKSV
;
A
#
# COMPACT_ATOMS: atom_id res chain seq x y z
N MET A 1 13.47 -32.62 30.89
CA MET A 1 14.75 -31.99 30.51
C MET A 1 14.44 -30.78 29.66
N PHE A 2 14.74 -29.58 30.15
CA PHE A 2 14.59 -28.35 29.38
C PHE A 2 15.97 -27.97 28.85
N VAL A 3 16.16 -28.02 27.53
CA VAL A 3 17.40 -27.59 26.89
C VAL A 3 17.37 -26.06 26.87
N LYS A 4 18.26 -25.45 27.64
CA LYS A 4 18.31 -24.00 27.88
C LYS A 4 18.93 -23.22 26.72
N ASP A 5 19.71 -23.90 25.88
CA ASP A 5 20.41 -23.31 24.76
C ASP A 5 19.65 -23.53 23.46
N HIS A 6 19.15 -22.42 22.94
CA HIS A 6 18.59 -22.34 21.59
C HIS A 6 19.74 -22.22 20.59
N THR A 7 19.84 -23.20 19.69
CA THR A 7 20.83 -23.24 18.60
C THR A 7 20.30 -22.68 17.27
N CYS A 8 19.27 -21.81 17.25
CA CYS A 8 18.97 -21.15 15.97
C CYS A 8 20.01 -20.06 15.71
N ASN A 9 20.65 -20.13 14.54
CA ASN A 9 21.57 -19.15 14.02
C ASN A 9 20.83 -17.81 13.80
N ILE A 10 21.09 -16.84 14.67
CA ILE A 10 20.46 -15.52 14.70
C ILE A 10 21.10 -14.57 13.65
N ASP A 11 22.30 -14.87 13.18
CA ASP A 11 23.12 -13.96 12.37
C ASP A 11 22.55 -13.75 10.96
N GLY A 12 21.96 -14.79 10.35
CA GLY A 12 21.30 -14.68 9.05
C GLY A 12 19.99 -13.89 9.08
N PHE A 13 19.31 -13.88 10.25
CA PHE A 13 18.03 -13.20 10.44
C PHE A 13 18.23 -11.71 10.80
N HIS A 14 19.23 -11.39 11.63
CA HIS A 14 19.53 -10.00 12.03
C HIS A 14 20.11 -9.16 10.90
N ALA A 15 20.87 -9.75 9.96
CA ALA A 15 21.37 -9.02 8.78
C ALA A 15 20.23 -8.53 7.85
N ARG A 16 19.12 -9.27 7.77
CA ARG A 16 17.94 -8.89 6.96
C ARG A 16 16.93 -8.02 7.72
N LEU A 17 16.91 -8.09 9.06
CA LEU A 17 15.96 -7.36 9.92
C LEU A 17 16.49 -6.03 10.47
N ARG A 18 17.79 -5.73 10.35
CA ARG A 18 18.34 -4.39 10.65
C ARG A 18 18.00 -3.31 9.60
N GLN A 19 17.22 -3.67 8.59
CA GLN A 19 16.81 -2.76 7.53
C GLN A 19 15.62 -1.91 7.95
N ALA A 20 15.53 -0.71 7.39
CA ALA A 20 14.46 0.27 7.53
C ALA A 20 13.06 -0.37 7.71
N ASN A 21 12.25 0.22 8.58
CA ASN A 21 10.90 -0.27 8.84
C ASN A 21 9.99 0.06 7.64
N SER A 22 8.89 -0.69 7.46
CA SER A 22 8.00 -0.51 6.30
C SER A 22 7.41 0.89 6.22
N TRP A 23 7.16 1.54 7.36
CA TRP A 23 6.67 2.91 7.41
C TRP A 23 7.69 3.91 6.85
N THR A 24 8.95 3.85 7.28
CA THR A 24 10.05 4.70 6.76
C THR A 24 10.28 4.51 5.27
N ILE A 25 10.11 3.28 4.77
CA ILE A 25 10.19 3.00 3.33
C ILE A 25 8.98 3.60 2.61
N GLY A 26 7.78 3.51 3.21
CA GLY A 26 6.57 4.14 2.68
C GLY A 26 6.70 5.67 2.55
N GLU A 27 7.28 6.33 3.55
CA GLU A 27 7.57 7.78 3.50
C GLU A 27 8.54 8.15 2.36
N LEU A 28 9.54 7.31 2.08
CA LEU A 28 10.44 7.50 0.94
C LEU A 28 9.73 7.31 -0.42
N LEU A 29 8.73 6.44 -0.46
CA LEU A 29 7.96 6.14 -1.67
C LEU A 29 6.84 7.16 -1.94
N ALA A 30 6.29 7.80 -0.90
CA ALA A 30 5.13 8.69 -1.00
C ALA A 30 5.30 9.81 -2.06
N PRO A 31 6.43 10.54 -2.14
CA PRO A 31 6.62 11.55 -3.18
C PRO A 31 6.59 10.97 -4.60
N LYS A 32 7.10 9.75 -4.79
CA LYS A 32 7.11 9.09 -6.10
C LYS A 32 5.72 8.61 -6.50
N LEU A 33 4.99 8.06 -5.54
CA LEU A 33 3.61 7.64 -5.73
C LEU A 33 2.71 8.82 -6.13
N GLN A 34 2.92 10.00 -5.55
CA GLN A 34 2.20 11.23 -5.90
C GLN A 34 2.43 11.68 -7.35
N VAL A 35 3.63 11.46 -7.90
CA VAL A 35 3.98 11.78 -9.30
C VAL A 35 3.44 10.74 -10.27
N HIS A 36 3.54 9.45 -9.93
CA HIS A 36 3.16 8.35 -10.81
C HIS A 36 1.65 8.06 -10.81
N GLY A 37 0.94 8.43 -9.74
CA GLY A 37 -0.52 8.35 -9.64
C GLY A 37 -1.10 6.92 -9.56
N HIS A 38 -0.27 5.89 -9.38
CA HIS A 38 -0.72 4.50 -9.27
C HIS A 38 0.13 3.67 -8.32
N SER A 39 -0.50 2.65 -7.72
CA SER A 39 0.09 1.66 -6.82
C SER A 39 1.41 1.09 -7.38
N LEU A 40 2.47 1.11 -6.56
CA LEU A 40 3.77 0.57 -6.95
C LEU A 40 3.78 -0.94 -6.74
N LYS A 41 4.26 -1.69 -7.73
CA LYS A 41 4.36 -3.15 -7.57
C LYS A 41 5.45 -3.45 -6.54
N PRO A 42 5.22 -4.37 -5.59
CA PRO A 42 6.22 -4.68 -4.56
C PRO A 42 7.58 -5.11 -5.12
N LYS A 43 7.61 -5.73 -6.32
CA LYS A 43 8.87 -6.09 -6.99
C LYS A 43 9.68 -4.86 -7.42
N ASP A 44 9.00 -3.84 -7.93
CA ASP A 44 9.62 -2.61 -8.39
C ASP A 44 10.20 -1.86 -7.18
N ILE A 45 9.45 -1.82 -6.06
CA ILE A 45 9.91 -1.27 -4.78
C ILE A 45 11.17 -1.97 -4.28
N ILE A 46 11.23 -3.31 -4.35
CA ILE A 46 12.43 -4.05 -3.92
C ILE A 46 13.64 -3.65 -4.78
N VAL A 47 13.48 -3.58 -6.10
CA VAL A 47 14.57 -3.23 -7.02
C VAL A 47 15.03 -1.79 -6.77
N GLU A 48 14.08 -0.86 -6.66
CA GLU A 48 14.37 0.55 -6.44
C GLU A 48 15.08 0.80 -5.11
N MET A 49 14.59 0.21 -4.03
CA MET A 49 15.21 0.33 -2.70
C MET A 49 16.61 -0.29 -2.65
N GLN A 50 16.84 -1.33 -3.46
CA GLN A 50 18.17 -1.89 -3.62
C GLN A 50 19.09 -0.96 -4.42
N VAL A 51 18.60 -0.35 -5.50
CA VAL A 51 19.39 0.52 -6.39
C VAL A 51 19.72 1.86 -5.73
N GLU A 52 18.74 2.51 -5.10
CA GLU A 52 18.90 3.86 -4.55
C GLU A 52 19.48 3.86 -3.13
N HIS A 53 19.18 2.84 -2.34
CA HIS A 53 19.51 2.81 -0.92
C HIS A 53 20.32 1.58 -0.49
N GLY A 54 20.62 0.64 -1.40
CA GLY A 54 21.32 -0.60 -1.06
C GLY A 54 20.51 -1.53 -0.14
N LEU A 55 19.19 -1.32 -0.04
CA LEU A 55 18.32 -2.06 0.88
C LEU A 55 17.73 -3.31 0.20
N HIS A 56 18.05 -4.48 0.75
CA HIS A 56 17.48 -5.76 0.29
C HIS A 56 16.17 -6.10 0.99
N LEU A 57 15.05 -5.62 0.46
CA LEU A 57 13.74 -5.81 1.09
C LEU A 57 13.14 -7.20 0.89
N LEU A 58 12.43 -7.67 1.91
CA LEU A 58 11.50 -8.79 1.77
C LEU A 58 10.25 -8.32 1.02
N TYR A 59 9.64 -9.23 0.25
CA TYR A 59 8.39 -8.94 -0.48
C TYR A 59 7.27 -8.42 0.43
N SER A 60 7.05 -9.04 1.58
CA SER A 60 6.04 -8.60 2.55
C SER A 60 6.32 -7.20 3.10
N LYS A 61 7.60 -6.81 3.22
CA LYS A 61 8.00 -5.47 3.67
C LYS A 61 7.74 -4.44 2.57
N ALA A 62 8.04 -4.76 1.32
CA ALA A 62 7.73 -3.91 0.18
C ALA A 62 6.22 -3.71 0.01
N TRP A 63 5.42 -4.77 0.18
CA TRP A 63 3.95 -4.67 0.14
C TRP A 63 3.40 -3.75 1.24
N ARG A 64 3.85 -3.91 2.49
CA ARG A 64 3.45 -3.01 3.59
C ARG A 64 3.93 -1.58 3.41
N ALA A 65 5.12 -1.38 2.85
CA ALA A 65 5.62 -0.04 2.55
C ALA A 65 4.76 0.66 1.50
N ASN A 66 4.30 -0.08 0.48
CA ASN A 66 3.36 0.45 -0.49
C ASN A 66 2.02 0.84 0.17
N ASP A 67 1.48 -0.02 1.04
CA ASP A 67 0.24 0.27 1.79
C ASP A 67 0.37 1.55 2.63
N HIS A 68 1.50 1.74 3.32
CA HIS A 68 1.79 2.98 4.04
C HIS A 68 1.90 4.20 3.12
N ALA A 69 2.57 4.06 1.98
CA ALA A 69 2.71 5.15 1.01
C ALA A 69 1.36 5.55 0.42
N GLU A 70 0.52 4.57 0.05
CA GLU A 70 -0.83 4.80 -0.45
C GLU A 70 -1.71 5.50 0.57
N ALA A 71 -1.70 5.06 1.82
CA ALA A 71 -2.46 5.69 2.90
C ALA A 71 -1.99 7.13 3.22
N SER A 72 -0.74 7.47 2.91
CA SER A 72 -0.18 8.81 3.10
C SER A 72 -0.51 9.75 1.93
N VAL A 73 -0.54 9.23 0.70
CA VAL A 73 -0.76 10.03 -0.52
C VAL A 73 -2.24 10.16 -0.88
N PHE A 74 -3.01 9.09 -0.70
CA PHE A 74 -4.41 9.06 -1.10
C PHE A 74 -5.30 9.29 0.10
N ASP A 75 -6.30 10.14 -0.10
CA ASP A 75 -7.39 10.28 0.85
C ASP A 75 -8.11 8.95 1.05
N PRO A 76 -8.79 8.76 2.19
CA PRO A 76 -9.65 7.60 2.38
C PRO A 76 -10.56 7.41 1.17
N PRO A 77 -10.78 6.17 0.71
CA PRO A 77 -11.63 5.90 -0.45
C PRO A 77 -13.03 6.50 -0.28
N GLU A 78 -13.49 6.62 0.96
CA GLU A 78 -14.77 7.24 1.31
C GLU A 78 -14.85 8.71 0.91
N GLU A 79 -13.77 9.48 1.09
CA GLU A 79 -13.66 10.87 0.65
C GLU A 79 -13.66 10.96 -0.88
N SER A 80 -12.90 10.08 -1.53
CA SER A 80 -12.77 10.03 -2.99
C SER A 80 -14.11 9.81 -3.71
N PHE A 81 -15.05 9.11 -3.08
CA PHE A 81 -16.35 8.76 -3.66
C PHE A 81 -17.52 9.67 -3.23
N LYS A 82 -17.30 10.69 -2.39
CA LYS A 82 -18.39 11.55 -1.88
C LYS A 82 -19.20 12.25 -2.97
N LEU A 83 -18.58 12.56 -4.10
CA LEU A 83 -19.23 13.26 -5.21
C LEU A 83 -20.00 12.34 -6.17
N LEU A 84 -19.83 11.02 -6.08
CA LEU A 84 -20.50 10.07 -6.97
C LEU A 84 -22.03 10.18 -6.94
N PRO A 85 -22.72 10.28 -5.78
CA PRO A 85 -24.17 10.40 -5.76
C PRO A 85 -24.67 11.65 -6.49
N ALA A 86 -24.01 12.79 -6.29
CA ALA A 86 -24.37 14.05 -6.95
C ALA A 86 -24.11 13.98 -8.47
N TYR A 87 -23.01 13.33 -8.87
CA TYR A 87 -22.71 13.08 -10.28
C TYR A 87 -23.76 12.19 -10.94
N CYS A 88 -24.14 11.07 -10.30
CA CYS A 88 -25.18 10.17 -10.79
C CYS A 88 -26.52 10.89 -10.97
N HIS A 89 -26.91 11.71 -9.99
CA HIS A 89 -28.14 12.51 -10.09
C HIS A 89 -28.12 13.43 -11.32
N ARG A 90 -27.04 14.19 -11.52
CA ARG A 90 -26.90 15.06 -12.69
C ARG A 90 -26.89 14.28 -14.00
N LEU A 91 -26.32 13.08 -14.01
CA LEU A 91 -26.27 12.23 -15.20
C LEU A 91 -27.67 11.80 -15.65
N GLU A 92 -28.56 11.48 -14.70
CA GLU A 92 -29.95 11.11 -14.96
C GLU A 92 -30.79 12.30 -15.47
N GLU A 93 -30.53 13.50 -14.96
CA GLU A 93 -31.20 14.73 -15.42
C GLU A 93 -30.84 15.09 -16.87
N VAL A 94 -29.55 15.01 -17.20
CA VAL A 94 -29.04 15.42 -18.52
C VAL A 94 -29.34 14.38 -19.60
N ASN A 95 -29.44 13.10 -19.24
CA ASN A 95 -29.67 12.01 -20.18
C ASN A 95 -30.95 11.23 -19.82
N PRO A 96 -32.13 11.68 -20.28
CA PRO A 96 -33.39 11.00 -20.04
C PRO A 96 -33.33 9.52 -20.43
N GLY A 97 -33.70 8.64 -19.50
CA GLY A 97 -33.63 7.19 -19.67
C GLY A 97 -32.38 6.52 -19.06
N THR A 98 -31.42 7.31 -18.58
CA THR A 98 -30.32 6.78 -17.76
C THR A 98 -30.85 6.45 -16.37
N ILE A 99 -30.48 5.27 -15.84
CA ILE A 99 -30.79 4.83 -14.48
C ILE A 99 -29.48 4.42 -13.84
N THR A 100 -29.16 5.00 -12.68
CA THR A 100 -27.93 4.72 -11.95
C THR A 100 -28.22 4.04 -10.62
N THR A 101 -27.31 3.17 -10.17
CA THR A 101 -27.42 2.54 -8.85
C THR A 101 -26.03 2.38 -8.24
N LEU A 102 -25.83 2.97 -7.06
CA LEU A 102 -24.60 2.84 -6.31
C LEU A 102 -24.70 1.65 -5.33
N LYS A 103 -23.69 0.78 -5.35
CA LYS A 103 -23.59 -0.37 -4.45
C LYS A 103 -22.27 -0.29 -3.69
N LYS A 104 -22.33 -0.11 -2.37
CA LYS A 104 -21.15 -0.23 -1.50
C LYS A 104 -20.84 -1.72 -1.31
N ILE A 105 -19.65 -2.14 -1.70
CA ILE A 105 -19.13 -3.49 -1.46
C ILE A 105 -18.25 -3.45 -0.22
N TYR A 106 -18.54 -4.31 0.74
CA TYR A 106 -17.71 -4.52 1.92
C TYR A 106 -16.93 -5.80 1.75
N TYR A 107 -15.61 -5.73 1.81
CA TYR A 107 -14.76 -6.91 1.94
C TYR A 107 -14.62 -7.21 3.42
N LYS A 108 -14.95 -8.43 3.85
CA LYS A 108 -14.62 -8.87 5.22
C LYS A 108 -13.11 -8.98 5.31
N SER A 109 -12.50 -8.27 6.25
CA SER A 109 -11.13 -8.56 6.68
C SER A 109 -11.10 -10.01 7.20
N VAL A 110 -10.24 -10.83 6.59
CA VAL A 110 -9.93 -12.20 7.02
C VAL A 110 -9.11 -12.16 8.30
#